data_AF-A0A6H9UV56-F1
#
_entry.id   AF-A0A6H9UV56-F1
#
_cell.length_a   1.000
_cell.length_b   1.000
_cell.length_c   1.000
_cell.angle_alpha   90.00
_cell.angle_beta   90.00
_cell.angle_gamma   90.00
#
_symmetry.space_group_name_H-M   'P 1'
#
loop_
_entity.id
_entity.type
_entity.pdbx_description
1 polymer ?
#
loop_
_entity_poly.entity_id
_entity_poly.type
_entity_poly.pdbx_seq_one_letter_code
_entity_poly.pdbx_strand_id
1 'polypeptide(L)'
;MSDDHEVVRELLAAWAFGALSPAEEKTVPPHLAECESCAAEAARLRETVRQLEGPPENGGRSHIGDGAVSFALRARPAAPRVAAHAAPYAAAVAGLKALLLEADGRWGTPVVHDWDVHATVAHLIAADEPLAGQLGAGGRVPPAPVTDGEGWEAAWNRRTAEVIAQEHGRSCEETVADWAAQAGALLATPEARDPVLAARAVTLMGVRLPVADHFVVRAFEVWIHSDDIGRALGLTVPPPPEEHLEQLVRLAVRILGAALGPAAPPVLFAVTGGQEWVLGSADEPVQAELTLDPVDFCLLVGGRYSPDEVPRGATGDEDAVRNVLERAASLAWL
;
A
#
# COMPACT_ATOMS: atom_id res chain seq x y z
N MET A 1 32.87 -35.86 -8.16
CA MET A 1 33.02 -35.52 -9.59
C MET A 1 31.73 -35.69 -10.37
N SER A 2 31.02 -36.83 -10.32
CA SER A 2 29.73 -36.97 -11.06
C SER A 2 28.58 -36.16 -10.43
N ASP A 3 28.50 -36.08 -9.09
CA ASP A 3 27.47 -35.30 -8.38
C ASP A 3 27.66 -33.79 -8.58
N ASP A 4 28.87 -33.28 -8.38
CA ASP A 4 29.17 -31.84 -8.58
C ASP A 4 28.92 -31.40 -10.04
N HIS A 5 29.14 -32.30 -10.99
CA HIS A 5 28.92 -32.04 -12.40
C HIS A 5 27.44 -31.86 -12.74
N GLU A 6 26.56 -32.75 -12.27
CA GLU A 6 25.11 -32.63 -12.49
C GLU A 6 24.53 -31.40 -11.79
N VAL A 7 24.97 -31.11 -10.55
CA VAL A 7 24.57 -29.90 -9.83
C VAL A 7 24.95 -28.64 -10.59
N VAL A 8 26.16 -28.56 -11.14
CA VAL A 8 26.59 -27.37 -11.91
C VAL A 8 25.81 -27.27 -13.22
N ARG A 9 25.47 -28.39 -13.88
CA ARG A 9 24.64 -28.37 -15.10
C ARG A 9 23.27 -27.77 -14.87
N GLU A 10 22.63 -28.07 -13.74
CA GLU A 10 21.34 -27.47 -13.36
C GLU A 10 21.43 -25.96 -13.12
N LEU A 11 22.60 -25.45 -12.72
CA LEU A 11 22.83 -24.04 -12.39
C LEU A 11 23.30 -23.19 -13.58
N LEU A 12 23.63 -23.77 -14.75
CA LEU A 12 24.19 -23.02 -15.87
C LEU A 12 23.24 -21.97 -16.45
N ALA A 13 21.92 -22.22 -16.41
CA ALA A 13 20.93 -21.25 -16.84
C ALA A 13 20.91 -20.04 -15.88
N ALA A 14 20.83 -20.27 -14.57
CA ALA A 14 20.88 -19.21 -13.57
C ALA A 14 22.19 -18.40 -13.66
N TRP A 15 23.32 -19.07 -13.90
CA TRP A 15 24.60 -18.40 -14.15
C TRP A 15 24.61 -17.56 -15.43
N ALA A 16 23.95 -18.01 -16.50
CA ALA A 16 23.85 -17.24 -17.75
C ALA A 16 23.01 -15.97 -17.59
N PHE A 17 21.99 -15.99 -16.74
CA PHE A 17 21.15 -14.83 -16.37
C PHE A 17 21.72 -13.99 -15.23
N GLY A 18 22.89 -14.33 -14.68
CA GLY A 18 23.47 -13.61 -13.53
C GLY A 18 22.67 -13.74 -12.23
N ALA A 19 21.91 -14.82 -12.08
CA ALA A 19 20.95 -15.04 -11.00
C ALA A 19 21.40 -16.11 -9.97
N LEU A 20 22.71 -16.32 -9.82
CA LEU A 20 23.24 -17.27 -8.82
C LEU A 20 23.12 -16.72 -7.40
N SER A 21 22.86 -17.60 -6.45
CA SER A 21 22.99 -17.29 -5.03
C SER A 21 24.48 -17.18 -4.62
N PRO A 22 24.81 -16.47 -3.51
CA PRO A 22 26.20 -16.36 -3.04
C PRO A 22 26.87 -17.70 -2.67
N ALA A 23 26.07 -18.75 -2.42
CA ALA A 23 26.58 -20.10 -2.19
C ALA A 23 26.94 -20.78 -3.52
N GLU A 24 26.14 -20.58 -4.57
CA GLU A 24 26.36 -21.13 -5.92
C GLU A 24 27.52 -20.44 -6.65
N GLU A 25 27.72 -19.13 -6.44
CA GLU A 25 28.87 -18.39 -6.99
C GLU A 25 30.23 -18.93 -6.53
N LYS A 26 30.27 -19.63 -5.40
CA LYS A 26 31.49 -20.28 -4.90
C LYS A 26 31.74 -21.64 -5.56
N THR A 27 30.76 -22.18 -6.27
CA THR A 27 30.78 -23.55 -6.81
C THR A 27 30.86 -23.54 -8.33
N VAL A 28 30.06 -22.70 -9.01
CA VAL A 28 29.93 -22.73 -10.48
C VAL A 28 31.19 -22.22 -11.19
N PRO A 29 31.78 -21.04 -10.90
CA PRO A 29 32.96 -20.54 -11.62
C PRO A 29 34.20 -21.44 -11.50
N PRO A 30 34.56 -22.00 -10.33
CA PRO A 30 35.66 -22.97 -10.23
C PRO A 30 35.44 -24.21 -11.10
N HIS A 31 34.22 -24.77 -11.11
CA HIS A 31 33.91 -25.94 -11.94
C HIS A 31 33.98 -25.65 -13.43
N LEU A 32 33.53 -24.48 -13.88
CA LEU A 32 33.64 -24.05 -15.29
C LEU A 32 35.10 -23.90 -15.74
N ALA A 33 36.04 -23.62 -14.84
CA ALA A 33 37.46 -23.57 -15.16
C ALA A 33 38.08 -24.97 -15.36
N GLU A 34 37.46 -26.00 -14.77
CA GLU A 34 37.98 -27.37 -14.77
C GLU A 34 37.21 -28.32 -15.70
N CYS A 35 36.01 -27.93 -16.15
CA CYS A 35 35.12 -28.77 -16.95
C CYS A 35 34.75 -28.14 -18.31
N GLU A 36 35.37 -28.65 -19.38
CA GLU A 36 35.20 -28.13 -20.74
C GLU A 36 33.75 -28.23 -21.27
N SER A 37 33.04 -29.32 -20.94
CA SER A 37 31.65 -29.51 -21.40
C SER A 37 30.68 -28.51 -20.77
N CYS A 38 30.79 -28.26 -19.47
CA CYS A 38 29.99 -27.25 -18.78
C CYS A 38 30.37 -25.83 -19.24
N ALA A 39 31.66 -25.55 -19.46
CA ALA A 39 32.11 -24.25 -19.98
C ALA A 39 31.52 -23.95 -21.38
N ALA A 40 31.53 -24.95 -22.26
CA ALA A 40 30.94 -24.82 -23.59
C ALA A 40 29.42 -24.61 -23.55
N GLU A 41 28.71 -25.29 -22.64
CA GLU A 41 27.27 -25.12 -22.44
C GLU A 41 26.93 -23.75 -21.86
N ALA A 42 27.68 -23.29 -20.86
CA ALA A 42 27.53 -21.99 -20.24
C ALA A 42 27.76 -20.83 -21.25
N ALA A 43 28.75 -20.98 -22.14
CA ALA A 43 29.01 -20.01 -23.21
C ALA A 43 27.86 -19.93 -24.22
N ARG A 44 27.26 -21.08 -24.60
CA ARG A 44 26.08 -21.10 -25.48
C ARG A 44 24.89 -20.41 -24.84
N LEU A 45 24.62 -20.68 -23.55
CA LEU A 45 23.51 -20.06 -22.82
C LEU A 45 23.67 -18.55 -22.71
N ARG A 46 24.88 -18.05 -22.44
CA ARG A 46 25.16 -16.60 -22.42
C ARG A 46 24.94 -15.93 -23.78
N GLU A 47 25.31 -16.60 -24.88
CA GLU A 47 25.03 -16.07 -26.21
C GLU A 47 23.52 -16.02 -26.49
N THR A 48 22.76 -17.02 -26.04
CA THR A 48 21.28 -17.00 -26.12
C THR A 48 20.69 -15.85 -25.31
N VAL A 49 21.16 -15.62 -24.07
CA VAL A 49 20.72 -14.48 -23.24
C VAL A 49 21.03 -13.15 -23.94
N ARG A 50 22.23 -12.99 -24.50
CA ARG A 50 22.60 -11.78 -25.24
C ARG A 50 21.71 -11.52 -26.46
N GLN A 51 21.25 -12.57 -27.13
CA GLN A 51 20.32 -12.45 -28.26
C GLN A 51 18.91 -12.06 -27.80
N LEU A 52 18.48 -12.51 -26.62
CA LEU A 52 17.20 -12.13 -26.00
C LEU A 52 17.21 -10.67 -25.49
N GLU A 53 18.35 -10.19 -24.99
CA GLU A 53 18.51 -8.82 -24.47
C GLU A 53 18.60 -7.74 -25.56
N GLY A 54 18.77 -8.13 -26.84
CA GLY A 54 18.82 -7.22 -27.99
C GLY A 54 20.13 -6.40 -28.09
N PRO A 55 20.39 -5.73 -29.23
CA PRO A 55 21.58 -4.90 -29.37
C PRO A 55 21.48 -3.63 -28.51
N PRO A 56 22.58 -3.18 -27.88
CA PRO A 56 22.58 -1.94 -27.12
C PRO A 56 22.33 -0.76 -28.06
N GLU A 57 21.35 0.09 -27.71
CA GLU A 57 21.08 1.32 -28.45
C GLU A 57 22.32 2.24 -28.40
N ASN A 58 22.88 2.52 -29.58
CA ASN A 58 23.98 3.46 -29.76
C ASN A 58 23.46 4.89 -29.55
N GLY A 59 23.68 5.44 -28.36
CA GLY A 59 23.42 6.85 -28.08
C GLY A 59 24.01 7.34 -26.78
N GLY A 60 25.23 7.88 -26.83
CA GLY A 60 25.71 8.91 -25.90
C GLY A 60 25.95 8.49 -24.44
N ARG A 61 27.21 8.15 -24.14
CA ARG A 61 27.73 7.98 -22.78
C ARG A 61 27.47 9.24 -21.94
N SER A 62 26.68 9.10 -20.87
CA SER A 62 26.96 9.76 -19.60
C SER A 62 27.18 8.65 -18.56
N HIS A 63 28.45 8.32 -18.28
CA HIS A 63 28.82 7.38 -17.21
C HIS A 63 28.63 8.05 -15.85
N ILE A 64 27.38 8.33 -15.50
CA ILE A 64 26.91 8.62 -14.14
C ILE A 64 25.75 7.64 -13.89
N GLY A 65 26.05 6.35 -13.85
CA GLY A 65 25.05 5.28 -13.74
C GLY A 65 25.37 4.36 -12.58
N ASP A 66 26.23 3.36 -12.77
CA ASP A 66 26.37 2.31 -11.75
C ASP A 66 27.08 2.74 -10.46
N GLY A 67 28.15 3.54 -10.56
CA GLY A 67 28.89 4.00 -9.39
C GLY A 67 28.09 5.00 -8.55
N ALA A 68 27.36 5.90 -9.23
CA ALA A 68 26.53 6.91 -8.58
C ALA A 68 25.24 6.30 -8.01
N VAL A 69 24.63 5.33 -8.69
CA VAL A 69 23.45 4.59 -8.18
C VAL A 69 23.86 3.67 -7.04
N SER A 70 24.99 2.96 -7.12
CA SER A 70 25.49 2.13 -6.01
C SER A 70 25.94 2.98 -4.81
N PHE A 71 26.56 4.13 -5.04
CA PHE A 71 26.89 5.08 -3.98
C PHE A 71 25.63 5.77 -3.41
N ALA A 72 24.65 6.15 -4.24
CA ALA A 72 23.38 6.72 -3.79
C ALA A 72 22.53 5.69 -3.03
N LEU A 73 22.56 4.41 -3.40
CA LEU A 73 21.91 3.32 -2.67
C LEU A 73 22.61 3.04 -1.33
N ARG A 74 23.93 3.20 -1.24
CA ARG A 74 24.71 3.09 0.01
C ARG A 74 24.66 4.34 0.89
N ALA A 75 24.47 5.51 0.28
CA ALA A 75 24.33 6.80 0.95
C ALA A 75 22.87 7.12 1.32
N ARG A 76 21.90 6.41 0.72
CA ARG A 76 20.53 6.38 1.21
C ARG A 76 20.58 5.86 2.64
N PRO A 77 20.12 6.64 3.63
CA PRO A 77 19.89 6.12 4.96
C PRO A 77 19.04 4.85 4.80
N ALA A 78 19.48 3.74 5.40
CA ALA A 78 18.66 2.54 5.41
C ALA A 78 17.27 2.94 5.92
N ALA A 79 16.22 2.69 5.13
CA ALA A 79 14.87 2.98 5.55
C ALA A 79 14.69 2.34 6.94
N PRO A 80 14.16 3.08 7.93
CA PRO A 80 13.95 2.53 9.26
C PRO A 80 13.19 1.21 9.12
N ARG A 81 13.73 0.13 9.68
CA ARG A 81 13.04 -1.17 9.68
C ARG A 81 11.77 -1.00 10.52
N VAL A 82 10.63 -1.01 9.85
CA VAL A 82 9.30 -1.06 10.46
C VAL A 82 8.86 -2.51 10.57
N ALA A 83 7.93 -2.78 11.49
CA ALA A 83 7.28 -4.08 11.59
C ALA A 83 6.28 -4.29 10.44
N ALA A 84 5.88 -5.54 10.23
CA ALA A 84 5.01 -5.93 9.11
C ALA A 84 3.72 -5.11 9.03
N HIS A 85 3.08 -4.78 10.17
CA HIS A 85 1.84 -3.99 10.20
C HIS A 85 2.01 -2.53 9.75
N ALA A 86 3.22 -1.98 9.84
CA ALA A 86 3.52 -0.61 9.43
C ALA A 86 4.18 -0.53 8.04
N ALA A 87 4.55 -1.67 7.45
CA ALA A 87 5.15 -1.74 6.11
C ALA A 87 4.22 -1.21 5.00
N PRO A 88 2.90 -1.50 4.99
CA PRO A 88 1.98 -0.91 4.02
C PRO A 88 1.97 0.62 4.07
N TYR A 89 1.96 1.21 5.28
CA TYR A 89 1.96 2.67 5.44
C TYR A 89 3.28 3.30 4.99
N ALA A 90 4.41 2.67 5.34
CA ALA A 90 5.72 3.12 4.86
C ALA A 90 5.82 3.11 3.33
N ALA A 91 5.28 2.07 2.67
CA ALA A 91 5.25 1.95 1.23
C ALA A 91 4.31 2.98 0.58
N ALA A 92 3.11 3.17 1.12
CA ALA A 92 2.15 4.17 0.62
C ALA A 92 2.72 5.60 0.74
N VAL A 93 3.35 5.94 1.86
CA VAL A 93 4.04 7.23 2.05
C VAL A 93 5.18 7.42 1.04
N ALA A 94 5.97 6.38 0.78
CA ALA A 94 7.02 6.45 -0.24
C ALA A 94 6.45 6.64 -1.65
N GLY A 95 5.34 5.96 -1.97
CA GLY A 95 4.62 6.09 -3.24
C GLY A 95 4.07 7.50 -3.44
N LEU A 96 3.37 8.05 -2.46
CA LEU A 96 2.83 9.41 -2.54
C LEU A 96 3.95 10.45 -2.66
N LYS A 97 5.07 10.29 -1.93
CA LYS A 97 6.25 11.18 -2.09
C LYS A 97 6.77 11.21 -3.52
N ALA A 98 6.79 10.06 -4.20
CA ALA A 98 7.22 10.00 -5.60
C ALA A 98 6.18 10.66 -6.52
N LEU A 99 4.89 10.39 -6.30
CA LEU A 99 3.80 10.97 -7.10
C LEU A 99 3.75 12.50 -7.00
N LEU A 100 3.96 13.06 -5.81
CA LEU A 100 3.91 14.52 -5.59
C LEU A 100 5.01 15.29 -6.33
N LEU A 101 6.09 14.65 -6.77
CA LEU A 101 7.07 15.29 -7.66
C LEU A 101 6.47 15.62 -9.03
N GLU A 102 5.46 14.88 -9.46
CA GLU A 102 4.75 15.11 -10.72
C GLU A 102 3.67 16.20 -10.59
N ALA A 103 3.36 16.65 -9.38
CA ALA A 103 2.33 17.68 -9.13
C ALA A 103 2.81 19.11 -9.38
N ASP A 104 4.09 19.32 -9.73
CA ASP A 104 4.65 20.66 -9.96
C ASP A 104 3.85 21.43 -11.02
N GLY A 105 3.52 22.68 -10.70
CA GLY A 105 2.64 23.53 -11.50
C GLY A 105 1.18 23.06 -11.63
N ARG A 106 0.78 21.95 -10.99
CA ARG A 106 -0.55 21.32 -11.10
C ARG A 106 -1.27 21.12 -9.76
N TRP A 107 -0.80 21.76 -8.70
CA TRP A 107 -1.37 21.63 -7.34
C TRP A 107 -2.86 21.96 -7.22
N GLY A 108 -3.37 22.90 -8.03
CA GLY A 108 -4.79 23.25 -8.07
C GLY A 108 -5.67 22.31 -8.91
N THR A 109 -5.15 21.15 -9.35
CA THR A 109 -5.93 20.16 -10.11
C THR A 109 -6.97 19.53 -9.19
N PRO A 110 -8.27 19.57 -9.53
CA PRO A 110 -9.32 18.90 -8.75
C PRO A 110 -9.09 17.38 -8.69
N VAL A 111 -9.25 16.79 -7.51
CA VAL A 111 -8.95 15.38 -7.22
C VAL A 111 -10.22 14.60 -6.88
N VAL A 112 -10.81 14.88 -5.72
CA VAL A 112 -12.03 14.25 -5.22
C VAL A 112 -12.76 15.26 -4.34
N HIS A 113 -14.07 15.14 -4.21
CA HIS A 113 -14.91 16.14 -3.53
C HIS A 113 -14.73 17.52 -4.19
N ASP A 114 -14.53 18.55 -3.37
CA ASP A 114 -14.13 19.90 -3.76
C ASP A 114 -12.63 20.15 -3.52
N TRP A 115 -11.82 19.09 -3.38
CA TRP A 115 -10.40 19.18 -3.07
C TRP A 115 -9.53 19.15 -4.31
N ASP A 116 -8.48 19.95 -4.29
CA ASP A 116 -7.35 19.83 -5.22
C ASP A 116 -6.23 18.97 -4.62
N VAL A 117 -5.09 18.89 -5.31
CA VAL A 117 -3.93 18.10 -4.85
C VAL A 117 -3.41 18.65 -3.51
N HIS A 118 -3.39 19.97 -3.33
CA HIS A 118 -2.92 20.60 -2.09
C HIS A 118 -3.85 20.27 -0.91
N ALA A 119 -5.15 20.43 -1.10
CA ALA A 119 -6.18 20.06 -0.13
C ALA A 119 -6.13 18.57 0.23
N THR A 120 -5.86 17.69 -0.75
CA THR A 120 -5.73 16.24 -0.51
C THR A 120 -4.54 15.91 0.40
N VAL A 121 -3.38 16.56 0.20
CA VAL A 121 -2.23 16.39 1.10
C VAL A 121 -2.49 16.98 2.48
N ALA A 122 -3.16 18.14 2.56
CA ALA A 122 -3.56 18.74 3.83
C ALA A 122 -4.55 17.85 4.60
N HIS A 123 -5.48 17.20 3.89
CA HIS A 123 -6.37 16.22 4.47
C HIS A 123 -5.58 15.05 5.10
N LEU A 124 -4.57 14.50 4.41
CA LEU A 124 -3.74 13.43 4.96
C LEU A 124 -2.98 13.86 6.24
N ILE A 125 -2.63 15.14 6.40
CA ILE A 125 -2.12 15.67 7.67
C ILE A 125 -3.18 15.53 8.76
N ALA A 126 -4.40 16.04 8.51
CA ALA A 126 -5.51 15.92 9.46
C ALA A 126 -5.83 14.46 9.82
N ALA A 127 -5.71 13.56 8.84
CA ALA A 127 -6.01 12.16 8.99
C ALA A 127 -5.03 11.41 9.91
N ASP A 128 -3.76 11.83 9.92
CA ASP A 128 -2.71 11.21 10.71
C ASP A 128 -2.63 11.78 12.15
N GLU A 129 -3.17 12.98 12.39
CA GLU A 129 -3.13 13.67 13.70
C GLU A 129 -3.66 12.84 14.89
N PRO A 130 -4.80 12.12 14.80
CA PRO A 130 -5.32 11.35 15.92
C PRO A 130 -4.36 10.24 16.35
N LEU A 131 -3.76 9.54 15.39
CA LEU A 131 -2.76 8.51 15.66
C LEU A 131 -1.47 9.15 16.19
N ALA A 132 -1.02 10.26 15.61
CA ALA A 132 0.17 10.97 16.03
C ALA A 132 0.06 11.44 17.49
N GLY A 133 -1.06 12.06 17.87
CA GLY A 133 -1.36 12.46 19.24
C GLY A 133 -1.38 11.29 20.21
N GLN A 134 -1.97 10.16 19.82
CA GLN A 134 -2.04 8.94 20.64
C GLN A 134 -0.69 8.24 20.84
N LEU A 135 0.26 8.45 19.94
CA LEU A 135 1.62 7.91 20.00
C LEU A 135 2.64 8.92 20.54
N GLY A 136 2.22 10.15 20.85
CA GLY A 136 3.13 11.22 21.24
C GLY A 136 4.11 11.63 20.12
N ALA A 137 3.82 11.26 18.88
CA ALA A 137 4.50 11.80 17.71
C ALA A 137 3.96 13.22 17.52
N GLY A 138 4.76 14.24 17.86
CA GLY A 138 4.28 15.62 18.00
C GLY A 138 3.46 16.10 16.80
N GLY A 139 2.16 16.33 17.01
CA GLY A 139 1.31 17.03 16.06
C GLY A 139 1.71 18.51 16.05
N ARG A 140 1.98 19.06 14.86
CA ARG A 140 2.34 20.49 14.72
C ARG A 140 1.15 21.40 15.04
N VAL A 141 -0.06 20.92 14.76
CA VAL A 141 -1.29 21.66 15.03
C VAL A 141 -1.86 21.22 16.38
N PRO A 142 -2.13 22.16 17.31
CA PRO A 142 -2.78 21.83 18.56
C PRO A 142 -4.09 21.07 18.31
N PRO A 143 -4.40 20.01 19.06
CA PRO A 143 -5.68 19.33 18.93
C PRO A 143 -6.80 20.34 19.14
N ALA A 144 -7.75 20.38 18.21
CA ALA A 144 -8.93 21.22 18.36
C ALA A 144 -9.72 20.74 19.60
N PRO A 145 -10.34 21.65 20.38
CA PRO A 145 -11.24 21.25 21.44
C PRO A 145 -12.34 20.35 20.85
N VAL A 146 -12.55 19.18 21.46
CA VAL A 146 -13.74 18.38 21.17
C VAL A 146 -14.94 19.18 21.66
N THR A 147 -15.91 19.43 20.78
CA THR A 147 -17.15 20.08 21.20
C THR A 147 -18.05 19.03 21.86
N ASP A 148 -18.60 19.35 23.03
CA ASP A 148 -19.41 18.39 23.79
C ASP A 148 -20.63 17.95 22.96
N GLY A 149 -20.76 16.63 22.75
CA GLY A 149 -21.88 16.02 22.03
C GLY A 149 -21.73 15.93 20.50
N GLU A 150 -20.60 16.35 19.93
CA GLU A 150 -20.32 16.20 18.49
C GLU A 150 -19.96 14.74 18.16
N GLY A 151 -20.62 14.20 17.13
CA GLY A 151 -20.28 12.87 16.58
C GLY A 151 -18.88 12.89 15.96
N TRP A 152 -18.17 11.76 16.01
CA TRP A 152 -16.79 11.67 15.54
C TRP A 152 -16.64 12.05 14.05
N GLU A 153 -17.64 11.76 13.21
CA GLU A 153 -17.69 12.12 11.79
C GLU A 153 -17.72 13.64 11.58
N ALA A 154 -18.55 14.35 12.37
CA ALA A 154 -18.64 15.80 12.30
C ALA A 154 -17.32 16.45 12.76
N ALA A 155 -16.72 15.94 13.83
CA ALA A 155 -15.43 16.38 14.31
C ALA A 155 -14.32 16.15 13.26
N TRP A 156 -14.35 15.00 12.56
CA TRP A 156 -13.41 14.68 11.48
C TRP A 156 -13.53 15.63 10.29
N ASN A 157 -14.75 15.88 9.81
CA ASN A 157 -15.01 16.77 8.68
C ASN A 157 -14.61 18.21 9.00
N ARG A 158 -14.97 18.68 10.21
CA ARG A 158 -14.56 20.00 10.69
C ARG A 158 -13.04 20.10 10.78
N ARG A 159 -12.37 19.09 11.34
CA ARG A 159 -10.92 19.09 11.48
C ARG A 159 -10.19 19.09 10.14
N THR A 160 -10.67 18.28 9.20
CA THR A 160 -10.16 18.26 7.82
C THR A 160 -10.28 19.63 7.17
N ALA A 161 -11.46 20.28 7.26
CA ALA A 161 -11.66 21.61 6.71
C ALA A 161 -10.76 22.68 7.35
N GLU A 162 -10.55 22.62 8.67
CA GLU A 162 -9.64 23.52 9.39
C GLU A 162 -8.19 23.38 8.89
N VAL A 163 -7.70 22.15 8.73
CA VAL A 163 -6.33 21.88 8.25
C VAL A 163 -6.17 22.27 6.79
N ILE A 164 -7.14 21.96 5.92
CA ILE A 164 -7.14 22.40 4.52
C ILE A 164 -7.08 23.94 4.43
N ALA A 165 -7.93 24.64 5.18
CA ALA A 165 -7.94 26.10 5.19
C ALA A 165 -6.62 26.71 5.69
N GLN A 166 -5.99 26.08 6.69
CA GLN A 166 -4.68 26.49 7.20
C GLN A 166 -3.58 26.28 6.15
N GLU A 167 -3.53 25.10 5.52
CA GLU A 167 -2.48 24.73 4.59
C GLU A 167 -2.59 25.44 3.23
N HIS A 168 -3.80 25.79 2.79
CA HIS A 168 -4.00 26.70 1.63
C HIS A 168 -3.40 28.09 1.85
N GLY A 169 -3.16 28.50 3.09
CA GLY A 169 -2.43 29.74 3.40
C GLY A 169 -0.90 29.63 3.28
N ARG A 170 -0.38 28.44 2.97
CA ARG A 170 1.05 28.10 2.95
C ARG A 170 1.49 27.63 1.56
N SER A 171 2.79 27.49 1.35
CA SER A 171 3.26 26.91 0.08
C SER A 171 3.00 25.40 0.04
N CYS A 172 2.78 24.85 -1.15
CA CYS A 172 2.58 23.41 -1.30
C CYS A 172 3.81 22.62 -0.81
N GLU A 173 5.02 23.14 -1.00
CA GLU A 173 6.26 22.55 -0.49
C GLU A 173 6.30 22.50 1.04
N GLU A 174 5.80 23.54 1.71
CA GLU A 174 5.70 23.55 3.17
C GLU A 174 4.70 22.50 3.68
N THR A 175 3.54 22.37 3.01
CA THR A 175 2.53 21.35 3.34
C THR A 175 3.07 19.94 3.12
N VAL A 176 3.75 19.69 1.99
CA VAL A 176 4.40 18.39 1.71
C VAL A 176 5.48 18.07 2.74
N ALA A 177 6.29 19.07 3.13
CA ALA A 177 7.33 18.88 4.14
C ALA A 177 6.71 18.50 5.50
N ASP A 178 5.61 19.15 5.90
CA ASP A 178 4.93 18.85 7.15
C ASP A 178 4.25 17.49 7.15
N TRP A 179 3.53 17.14 6.07
CA TRP A 179 2.97 15.80 5.89
C TRP A 179 4.07 14.73 5.96
N ALA A 180 5.16 14.92 5.21
CA ALA A 180 6.28 13.99 5.16
C ALA A 180 6.99 13.83 6.52
N ALA A 181 7.08 14.91 7.31
CA ALA A 181 7.64 14.91 8.64
C ALA A 181 6.74 14.17 9.64
N GLN A 182 5.43 14.40 9.59
CA GLN A 182 4.45 13.71 10.45
C GLN A 182 4.42 12.21 10.17
N ALA A 183 4.34 11.82 8.89
CA ALA A 183 4.42 10.41 8.49
C ALA A 183 5.74 9.76 8.92
N GLY A 184 6.86 10.49 8.78
CA GLY A 184 8.16 10.05 9.27
C GLY A 184 8.20 9.87 10.79
N ALA A 185 7.57 10.76 11.56
CA ALA A 185 7.48 10.67 13.02
C ALA A 185 6.63 9.47 13.46
N LEU A 186 5.49 9.21 12.80
CA LEU A 186 4.66 8.03 13.03
C LEU A 186 5.44 6.74 12.78
N LEU A 187 6.12 6.64 11.64
CA LEU A 187 6.96 5.49 11.29
C LEU A 187 8.20 5.35 12.20
N ALA A 188 8.55 6.40 12.94
CA ALA A 188 9.64 6.40 13.91
C ALA A 188 9.22 6.02 15.34
N THR A 189 7.92 5.82 15.59
CA THR A 189 7.42 5.40 16.90
C THR A 189 7.86 3.97 17.25
N PRO A 190 7.95 3.61 18.55
CA PRO A 190 8.17 2.23 18.95
C PRO A 190 7.10 1.27 18.40
N GLU A 191 5.83 1.70 18.38
CA GLU A 191 4.72 0.91 17.86
C GLU A 191 4.84 0.60 16.36
N ALA A 192 5.44 1.48 15.56
CA ALA A 192 5.72 1.17 14.14
C ALA A 192 6.77 0.05 13.97
N ARG A 193 7.55 -0.26 15.01
CA ARG A 193 8.67 -1.23 14.97
C ARG A 193 8.45 -2.48 15.80
N ASP A 194 7.47 -2.48 16.69
CA ASP A 194 7.20 -3.58 17.62
C ASP A 194 5.70 -3.95 17.61
N PRO A 195 5.34 -5.14 17.10
CA PRO A 195 3.94 -5.58 17.07
C PRO A 195 3.34 -5.78 18.47
N VAL A 196 4.16 -6.05 19.50
CA VAL A 196 3.68 -6.22 20.88
C VAL A 196 3.22 -4.88 21.45
N LEU A 197 3.98 -3.81 21.23
CA LEU A 197 3.58 -2.46 21.64
C LEU A 197 2.36 -1.98 20.85
N ALA A 198 2.29 -2.35 19.56
CA ALA A 198 1.20 -1.99 18.67
C ALA A 198 -0.10 -2.77 18.93
N ALA A 199 -0.09 -3.82 19.75
CA ALA A 199 -1.26 -4.65 20.05
C ALA A 199 -2.31 -3.93 20.92
N ARG A 200 -1.95 -2.82 21.58
CA ARG A 200 -2.88 -2.06 22.42
C ARG A 200 -4.02 -1.45 21.59
N ALA A 201 -5.26 -1.66 22.01
CA ALA A 201 -6.42 -1.11 21.34
C ALA A 201 -6.67 0.36 21.71
N VAL A 202 -6.86 1.20 20.69
CA VAL A 202 -7.18 2.63 20.83
C VAL A 202 -8.38 2.95 19.94
N THR A 203 -9.23 3.87 20.40
CA THR A 203 -10.40 4.30 19.64
C THR A 203 -10.02 5.56 18.88
N LEU A 204 -9.98 5.46 17.55
CA LEU A 204 -9.81 6.61 16.65
C LEU A 204 -10.97 6.58 15.66
N MET A 205 -11.54 7.74 15.36
CA MET A 205 -12.63 7.88 14.38
C MET A 205 -13.77 6.88 14.58
N GLY A 206 -14.23 6.75 15.83
CA GLY A 206 -15.36 5.87 16.19
C GLY A 206 -15.02 4.37 16.21
N VAL A 207 -13.85 3.94 15.76
CA VAL A 207 -13.48 2.52 15.68
C VAL A 207 -12.38 2.19 16.67
N ARG A 208 -12.61 1.16 17.48
CA ARG A 208 -11.62 0.64 18.44
C ARG A 208 -10.80 -0.48 17.80
N LEU A 209 -9.55 -0.18 17.46
CA LEU A 209 -8.62 -1.12 16.83
C LEU A 209 -7.26 -1.10 17.56
N PRO A 210 -6.49 -2.20 17.51
CA PRO A 210 -5.06 -2.18 17.79
C PRO A 210 -4.34 -1.04 17.05
N VAL A 211 -3.33 -0.43 17.66
CA VAL A 211 -2.45 0.53 16.97
C VAL A 211 -1.87 -0.05 15.68
N ALA A 212 -1.56 -1.35 15.67
CA ALA A 212 -1.11 -2.06 14.47
C ALA A 212 -2.08 -1.91 13.29
N ASP A 213 -3.38 -2.08 13.55
CA ASP A 213 -4.43 -1.94 12.53
C ASP A 213 -4.59 -0.48 12.11
N HIS A 214 -4.42 0.49 13.02
CA HIS A 214 -4.46 1.91 12.64
C HIS A 214 -3.37 2.29 11.63
N PHE A 215 -2.17 1.70 11.68
CA PHE A 215 -1.18 1.87 10.61
C PHE A 215 -1.68 1.34 9.27
N VAL A 216 -2.38 0.20 9.26
CA VAL A 216 -2.98 -0.37 8.04
C VAL A 216 -4.10 0.53 7.52
N VAL A 217 -4.92 1.13 8.39
CA VAL A 217 -5.91 2.15 7.99
C VAL A 217 -5.20 3.36 7.38
N ARG A 218 -4.09 3.86 7.95
CA ARG A 218 -3.35 4.99 7.33
C ARG A 218 -2.73 4.62 5.99
N ALA A 219 -2.27 3.38 5.82
CA ALA A 219 -1.82 2.88 4.53
C ALA A 219 -2.93 2.90 3.47
N PHE A 220 -4.15 2.49 3.86
CA PHE A 220 -5.33 2.53 3.02
C PHE A 220 -5.62 3.96 2.55
N GLU A 221 -5.71 4.94 3.46
CA GLU A 221 -5.98 6.34 3.09
C GLU A 221 -4.95 6.91 2.13
N VAL A 222 -3.66 6.74 2.46
CA VAL A 222 -2.58 7.31 1.65
C VAL A 222 -2.58 6.70 0.26
N TRP A 223 -2.87 5.41 0.12
CA TRP A 223 -2.94 4.77 -1.19
C TRP A 223 -4.19 5.20 -1.98
N ILE A 224 -5.38 5.21 -1.38
CA ILE A 224 -6.61 5.67 -2.06
C ILE A 224 -6.42 7.10 -2.57
N HIS A 225 -5.91 8.01 -1.73
CA HIS A 225 -5.67 9.38 -2.15
C HIS A 225 -4.49 9.54 -3.11
N SER A 226 -3.52 8.62 -3.10
CA SER A 226 -2.52 8.56 -4.16
C SER A 226 -3.16 8.18 -5.49
N ASP A 227 -4.05 7.19 -5.52
CA ASP A 227 -4.79 6.81 -6.73
C ASP A 227 -5.67 7.96 -7.23
N ASP A 228 -6.37 8.67 -6.34
CA ASP A 228 -7.17 9.84 -6.70
C ASP A 228 -6.30 10.93 -7.37
N ILE A 229 -5.16 11.28 -6.76
CA ILE A 229 -4.21 12.26 -7.32
C ILE A 229 -3.66 11.76 -8.66
N GLY A 230 -3.31 10.47 -8.75
CA GLY A 230 -2.85 9.84 -9.97
C GLY A 230 -3.84 10.04 -11.11
N ARG A 231 -5.10 9.64 -10.90
CA ARG A 231 -6.19 9.80 -11.88
C ARG A 231 -6.37 11.27 -12.29
N ALA A 232 -6.39 12.19 -11.32
CA ALA A 232 -6.52 13.62 -11.58
C ALA A 232 -5.39 14.19 -12.43
N LEU A 233 -4.16 13.70 -12.24
CA LEU A 233 -2.97 14.10 -13.00
C LEU A 233 -2.79 13.33 -14.32
N GLY A 234 -3.66 12.36 -14.64
CA GLY A 234 -3.56 11.50 -15.81
C GLY A 234 -2.45 10.44 -15.71
N LEU A 235 -2.11 10.04 -14.49
CA LEU A 235 -1.05 9.07 -14.16
C LEU A 235 -1.66 7.79 -13.59
N THR A 236 -1.10 6.64 -13.98
CA THR A 236 -1.47 5.36 -13.36
C THR A 236 -0.67 5.17 -12.08
N VAL A 237 -1.38 5.06 -10.95
CA VAL A 237 -0.79 4.62 -9.69
C VAL A 237 -0.96 3.10 -9.58
N PRO A 238 0.13 2.33 -9.42
CA PRO A 238 0.00 0.89 -9.28
C PRO A 238 -0.71 0.54 -7.96
N PRO A 239 -1.43 -0.59 -7.90
CA PRO A 239 -1.96 -1.09 -6.64
C PRO A 239 -0.81 -1.40 -5.65
N PRO A 240 -1.10 -1.50 -4.35
CA PRO A 240 -0.10 -1.89 -3.37
C PRO A 240 0.47 -3.28 -3.71
N PRO A 241 1.70 -3.59 -3.29
CA PRO A 241 2.22 -4.96 -3.36
C PRO A 241 1.22 -5.95 -2.75
N GLU A 242 1.14 -7.16 -3.31
CA GLU A 242 0.14 -8.18 -2.97
C GLU A 242 0.05 -8.42 -1.45
N GLU A 243 1.19 -8.56 -0.77
CA GLU A 243 1.27 -8.74 0.69
C GLU A 243 0.71 -7.57 1.50
N HIS A 244 0.78 -6.35 0.97
CA HIS A 244 0.20 -5.16 1.59
C HIS A 244 -1.29 -5.08 1.29
N LEU A 245 -1.68 -5.33 0.04
CA LEU A 245 -3.08 -5.34 -0.39
C LEU A 245 -3.89 -6.38 0.40
N GLU A 246 -3.35 -7.58 0.63
CA GLU A 246 -3.97 -8.58 1.48
C GLU A 246 -4.23 -8.08 2.91
N GLN A 247 -3.30 -7.31 3.49
CA GLN A 247 -3.50 -6.73 4.82
C GLN A 247 -4.61 -5.69 4.83
N LEU A 248 -4.67 -4.83 3.80
CA LEU A 248 -5.76 -3.86 3.64
C LEU A 248 -7.11 -4.58 3.53
N VAL A 249 -7.21 -5.58 2.65
CA VAL A 249 -8.42 -6.36 2.41
C VAL A 249 -8.89 -7.06 3.68
N ARG A 250 -7.99 -7.78 4.38
CA ARG A 250 -8.34 -8.50 5.62
C ARG A 250 -8.89 -7.56 6.70
N LEU A 251 -8.29 -6.37 6.84
CA LEU A 251 -8.78 -5.38 7.79
C LEU A 251 -10.15 -4.84 7.37
N ALA A 252 -10.31 -4.46 6.10
CA ALA A 252 -11.56 -3.94 5.56
C ALA A 252 -12.71 -4.95 5.71
N VAL A 253 -12.48 -6.25 5.41
CA VAL A 253 -13.47 -7.32 5.61
C VAL A 253 -13.86 -7.47 7.08
N ARG A 254 -12.89 -7.38 8.01
CA ARG A 254 -13.18 -7.44 9.45
C ARG A 254 -14.03 -6.25 9.92
N ILE A 255 -13.73 -5.05 9.45
CA ILE A 255 -14.52 -3.85 9.76
C ILE A 255 -15.92 -3.97 9.15
N LEU A 256 -16.03 -4.43 7.90
CA LEU A 256 -17.30 -4.68 7.22
C LEU A 256 -18.17 -5.69 7.97
N GLY A 257 -17.61 -6.82 8.38
CA GLY A 257 -18.33 -7.82 9.17
C GLY A 257 -18.85 -7.26 10.49
N ALA A 258 -18.05 -6.45 11.18
CA ALA A 258 -18.49 -5.77 12.39
C ALA A 258 -19.61 -4.75 12.13
N ALA A 259 -19.55 -4.02 11.01
CA ALA A 259 -20.53 -3.02 10.62
C ALA A 259 -21.86 -3.61 10.13
N LEU A 260 -21.82 -4.79 9.49
CA LEU A 260 -23.01 -5.57 9.14
C LEU A 260 -23.72 -6.12 10.39
N GLY A 261 -22.94 -6.61 11.35
CA GLY A 261 -23.43 -7.20 12.58
C GLY A 261 -23.90 -8.67 12.41
N PRO A 262 -24.10 -9.38 13.52
CA PRO A 262 -24.32 -10.82 13.53
C PRO A 262 -25.73 -11.24 13.10
N ALA A 263 -26.64 -10.29 12.86
CA ALA A 263 -28.02 -10.56 12.45
C ALA A 263 -28.26 -10.32 10.95
N ALA A 264 -27.24 -9.86 10.21
CA ALA A 264 -27.37 -9.68 8.77
C ALA A 264 -27.52 -11.04 8.06
N PRO A 265 -28.31 -11.13 6.98
CA PRO A 265 -28.38 -12.32 6.13
C PRO A 265 -26.97 -12.80 5.72
N PRO A 266 -26.63 -14.08 5.89
CA PRO A 266 -25.27 -14.53 5.65
C PRO A 266 -24.90 -14.53 4.17
N VAL A 267 -23.75 -13.94 3.84
CA VAL A 267 -23.17 -13.90 2.48
C VAL A 267 -21.78 -14.52 2.51
N LEU A 268 -21.54 -15.49 1.63
CA LEU A 268 -20.19 -15.98 1.36
C LEU A 268 -19.48 -14.94 0.50
N PHE A 269 -18.57 -14.20 1.12
CA PHE A 269 -17.81 -13.13 0.50
C PHE A 269 -16.40 -13.62 0.15
N ALA A 270 -16.03 -13.45 -1.11
CA ALA A 270 -14.71 -13.79 -1.62
C ALA A 270 -14.05 -12.56 -2.25
N VAL A 271 -12.74 -12.45 -2.06
CA VAL A 271 -11.92 -11.55 -2.86
C VAL A 271 -11.10 -12.43 -3.81
N THR A 272 -11.16 -12.15 -5.11
CA THR A 272 -10.60 -12.99 -6.17
C THR A 272 -9.13 -13.31 -5.89
N GLY A 273 -8.76 -14.60 -5.95
CA GLY A 273 -7.40 -15.07 -5.64
C GLY A 273 -7.04 -15.10 -4.15
N GLY A 274 -7.96 -14.70 -3.28
CA GLY A 274 -7.76 -14.60 -1.84
C GLY A 274 -8.56 -15.63 -1.02
N GLN A 275 -8.81 -15.27 0.24
CA GLN A 275 -9.61 -16.07 1.16
C GLN A 275 -11.11 -15.80 0.98
N GLU A 276 -11.91 -16.68 1.57
CA GLU A 276 -13.36 -16.55 1.66
C GLU A 276 -13.76 -16.29 3.12
N TRP A 277 -14.81 -15.50 3.30
CA TRP A 277 -15.38 -15.14 4.59
C TRP A 277 -16.89 -15.30 4.55
N VAL A 278 -17.48 -15.74 5.65
CA VAL A 278 -18.93 -15.62 5.83
C VAL A 278 -19.20 -14.33 6.58
N LEU A 279 -19.87 -13.39 5.93
CA LEU A 279 -20.34 -12.14 6.53
C LEU A 279 -21.79 -12.31 6.98
N GLY A 280 -22.16 -11.74 8.13
CA GLY A 280 -23.51 -11.84 8.70
C GLY A 280 -23.65 -12.96 9.74
N SER A 281 -24.85 -13.52 9.86
CA SER A 281 -25.17 -14.55 10.86
C SER A 281 -24.37 -15.85 10.64
N ALA A 282 -23.85 -16.41 11.72
CA ALA A 282 -23.20 -17.73 11.69
C ALA A 282 -24.19 -18.88 11.92
N ASP A 283 -25.42 -18.57 12.32
CA ASP A 283 -26.44 -19.54 12.71
C ASP A 283 -27.44 -19.86 11.57
N GLU A 284 -27.35 -19.11 10.46
CA GLU A 284 -28.21 -19.24 9.30
C GLU A 284 -27.44 -19.79 8.08
N PRO A 285 -28.12 -20.48 7.13
CA PRO A 285 -27.48 -20.88 5.88
C PRO A 285 -27.08 -19.65 5.04
N VAL A 286 -25.99 -19.78 4.30
CA VAL A 286 -25.55 -18.78 3.31
C VAL A 286 -26.68 -18.53 2.30
N GLN A 287 -27.06 -17.27 2.13
CA GLN A 287 -28.16 -16.84 1.25
C GLN A 287 -27.66 -16.33 -0.11
N ALA A 288 -26.40 -15.88 -0.18
CA ALA A 288 -25.79 -15.42 -1.41
C ALA A 288 -24.26 -15.60 -1.41
N GLU A 289 -23.68 -15.59 -2.60
CA GLU A 289 -22.24 -15.55 -2.83
C GLU A 289 -21.89 -14.23 -3.54
N LEU A 290 -20.83 -13.56 -3.07
CA LEU A 290 -20.34 -12.30 -3.63
C LEU A 290 -18.83 -12.36 -3.78
N THR A 291 -18.34 -12.11 -4.99
CA THR A 291 -16.92 -12.05 -5.33
C THR A 291 -16.54 -10.68 -5.91
N LEU A 292 -15.47 -10.09 -5.38
CA LEU A 292 -14.88 -8.83 -5.87
C LEU A 292 -13.39 -9.01 -6.20
N ASP A 293 -12.84 -8.18 -7.08
CA ASP A 293 -11.39 -8.00 -7.18
C ASP A 293 -10.88 -7.27 -5.91
N PRO A 294 -9.67 -7.57 -5.39
CA PRO A 294 -9.15 -6.92 -4.18
C PRO A 294 -9.02 -5.39 -4.31
N VAL A 295 -8.62 -4.89 -5.48
CA VAL A 295 -8.52 -3.44 -5.72
C VAL A 295 -9.91 -2.84 -5.83
N ASP A 296 -10.83 -3.45 -6.57
CA ASP A 296 -12.21 -2.95 -6.68
C ASP A 296 -12.93 -2.95 -5.33
N PHE A 297 -12.70 -3.95 -4.48
CA PHE A 297 -13.23 -3.96 -3.11
C PHE A 297 -12.68 -2.80 -2.28
N CYS A 298 -11.37 -2.55 -2.32
CA CYS A 298 -10.81 -1.40 -1.62
C CYS A 298 -11.31 -0.07 -2.18
N LEU A 299 -11.48 0.06 -3.50
CA LEU A 299 -12.06 1.26 -4.12
C LEU A 299 -13.53 1.44 -3.70
N LEU A 300 -14.33 0.38 -3.57
CA LEU A 300 -15.68 0.45 -3.03
C LEU A 300 -15.69 0.92 -1.57
N VAL A 301 -14.85 0.32 -0.71
CA VAL A 301 -14.70 0.71 0.70
C VAL A 301 -14.19 2.14 0.83
N GLY A 302 -13.37 2.58 -0.11
CA GLY A 302 -12.91 3.96 -0.23
C GLY A 302 -13.90 4.88 -0.94
N GLY A 303 -15.11 4.45 -1.31
CA GLY A 303 -16.13 5.31 -1.93
C GLY A 303 -15.85 5.75 -3.38
N ARG A 304 -14.95 5.06 -4.09
CA ARG A 304 -14.60 5.31 -5.51
C ARG A 304 -15.43 4.46 -6.48
N TYR A 305 -16.29 3.60 -5.95
CA TYR A 305 -17.39 2.95 -6.68
C TYR A 305 -18.71 3.16 -5.95
N SER A 306 -19.79 3.31 -6.71
CA SER A 306 -21.12 3.11 -6.15
C SER A 306 -21.38 1.60 -5.97
N PRO A 307 -22.23 1.21 -4.99
CA PRO A 307 -22.59 -0.20 -4.78
C PRO A 307 -23.11 -0.91 -6.03
N ASP A 308 -23.77 -0.20 -6.95
CA ASP A 308 -24.35 -0.79 -8.16
C ASP A 308 -23.35 -0.89 -9.33
N GLU A 309 -22.26 -0.13 -9.31
CA GLU A 309 -21.29 -0.05 -10.40
C GLU A 309 -20.03 -0.87 -10.19
N VAL A 310 -19.73 -1.28 -8.94
CA VAL A 310 -18.53 -2.06 -8.65
C VAL A 310 -18.54 -3.41 -9.41
N PRO A 311 -17.47 -3.72 -10.17
CA PRO A 311 -17.34 -5.01 -10.84
C PRO A 311 -17.42 -6.17 -9.86
N ARG A 312 -18.34 -7.11 -10.09
CA ARG A 312 -18.61 -8.21 -9.16
C ARG A 312 -19.11 -9.48 -9.85
N GLY A 313 -18.83 -10.62 -9.22
CA GLY A 313 -19.60 -11.84 -9.40
C GLY A 313 -20.57 -12.00 -8.24
N ALA A 314 -21.84 -12.30 -8.51
CA ALA A 314 -22.83 -12.53 -7.45
C ALA A 314 -23.85 -13.59 -7.84
N THR A 315 -24.26 -14.42 -6.88
CA THR A 315 -25.36 -15.39 -7.03
C THR A 315 -26.17 -15.49 -5.74
N GLY A 316 -27.42 -15.94 -5.83
CA GLY A 316 -28.31 -16.07 -4.67
C GLY A 316 -29.15 -14.82 -4.41
N ASP A 317 -29.39 -14.50 -3.14
CA ASP A 317 -30.24 -13.38 -2.71
C ASP A 317 -29.62 -12.01 -3.04
N GLU A 318 -30.26 -11.27 -3.95
CA GLU A 318 -29.82 -9.94 -4.40
C GLU A 318 -29.89 -8.87 -3.30
N ASP A 319 -30.83 -8.97 -2.37
CA ASP A 319 -30.99 -8.02 -1.27
C ASP A 319 -29.88 -8.21 -0.23
N ALA A 320 -29.49 -9.47 0.02
CA ALA A 320 -28.35 -9.79 0.88
C ALA A 320 -27.04 -9.26 0.28
N VAL A 321 -26.82 -9.45 -1.04
CA VAL A 321 -25.66 -8.90 -1.75
C VAL A 321 -25.64 -7.37 -1.68
N ARG A 322 -26.78 -6.72 -1.96
CA ARG A 322 -26.88 -5.26 -1.94
C ARG A 322 -26.57 -4.70 -0.56
N ASN A 323 -27.05 -5.34 0.52
CA ASN A 323 -26.73 -4.95 1.89
C ASN A 323 -25.21 -4.96 2.16
N VAL A 324 -24.50 -6.00 1.71
CA VAL A 324 -23.03 -6.07 1.87
C VAL A 324 -22.34 -4.92 1.12
N LEU A 325 -22.73 -4.64 -0.11
CA LEU A 325 -22.12 -3.60 -0.94
C LEU A 325 -22.43 -2.19 -0.42
N GLU A 326 -23.67 -1.91 -0.04
CA GLU A 326 -24.08 -0.66 0.59
C GLU A 326 -23.36 -0.45 1.93
N ARG A 327 -23.23 -1.51 2.72
CA ARG A 327 -22.49 -1.43 3.99
C ARG A 327 -21.00 -1.17 3.75
N ALA A 328 -20.39 -1.82 2.78
CA ALA A 328 -18.99 -1.58 2.41
C ALA A 328 -18.77 -0.13 1.96
N ALA A 329 -19.64 0.40 1.09
CA ALA A 329 -19.56 1.80 0.66
C ALA A 329 -19.77 2.79 1.81
N SER A 330 -20.59 2.45 2.81
CA SER A 330 -20.79 3.30 4.00
C SER A 330 -19.57 3.37 4.94
N LEU A 331 -18.54 2.54 4.70
CA LEU A 331 -17.27 2.64 5.42
C LEU A 331 -16.34 3.71 4.83
N ALA A 332 -16.70 4.29 3.68
CA ALA A 332 -15.96 5.37 3.08
C ALA A 332 -16.13 6.62 3.95
N TRP A 333 -15.13 6.86 4.79
CA TRP A 333 -15.00 8.10 5.53
C TRP A 333 -13.81 8.82 4.95
N LEU A 334 -14.04 9.36 3.74
CA LEU A 334 -13.37 10.44 3.00
C LEU A 334 -13.78 10.38 1.54
#